data_AF-A0A954WP70-F1
#
_entry.id   AF-A0A954WP70-F1
#
_cell.length_a   1.000
_cell.length_b   1.000
_cell.length_c   1.000
_cell.angle_alpha   90.00
_cell.angle_beta   90.00
_cell.angle_gamma   90.00
#
_symmetry.space_group_name_H-M   'P 1'
#
loop_
_entity.id
_entity.type
_entity.pdbx_description
1 polymer ?
#
loop_
_entity_poly.entity_id
_entity_poly.type
_entity_poly.pdbx_seq_one_letter_code
_entity_poly.pdbx_strand_id
1 'polypeptide(L)'
;MSITLTPEQEAIVKSRVNAGMYESAATMIDKALTILEETEDRRARERVFFEREVRPALDALDRGEGKPLDMDEIIAEANRRLDERGVGY
;
A
#
# COMPACT_ATOMS: atom_id res chain seq x y z
N MET A 1 -29.89 -8.84 2.65
CA MET A 1 -29.85 -7.90 1.51
C MET A 1 -29.73 -8.72 0.23
N SER A 2 -30.47 -8.39 -0.83
CA SER A 2 -30.30 -9.02 -2.15
C SER A 2 -29.55 -8.08 -3.08
N ILE A 3 -28.61 -8.63 -3.82
CA ILE A 3 -27.79 -7.92 -4.80
C ILE A 3 -27.86 -8.71 -6.09
N THR A 4 -28.07 -8.02 -7.20
CA THR A 4 -28.14 -8.64 -8.53
C THR A 4 -26.76 -8.60 -9.14
N LEU A 5 -26.23 -9.78 -9.48
CA LEU A 5 -24.97 -9.91 -10.21
C LEU A 5 -25.21 -9.79 -11.71
N THR A 6 -24.21 -9.28 -12.42
CA THR A 6 -24.18 -9.44 -13.88
C THR A 6 -23.96 -10.91 -14.24
N PRO A 7 -24.36 -11.36 -15.45
CA PRO A 7 -24.13 -12.74 -15.88
C PRO A 7 -22.64 -13.16 -15.82
N GLU A 8 -21.74 -12.21 -16.08
CA GLU A 8 -20.29 -12.43 -16.00
C GLU A 8 -19.83 -12.64 -14.55
N GLN A 9 -20.29 -11.79 -13.62
CA GLN A 9 -19.99 -11.95 -12.20
C GLN A 9 -20.52 -13.28 -11.65
N GLU A 10 -21.73 -13.66 -12.05
CA GLU A 10 -22.33 -14.93 -11.67
C GLU A 10 -21.52 -16.13 -12.19
N ALA A 11 -21.03 -16.06 -13.43
CA ALA A 11 -20.18 -17.11 -14.01
C ALA A 11 -18.86 -17.28 -13.23
N ILE A 12 -18.23 -16.16 -12.84
CA ILE A 12 -17.01 -16.16 -12.03
C ILE A 12 -17.29 -16.81 -10.66
N VAL A 13 -18.35 -16.38 -9.98
CA VAL A 13 -18.72 -16.93 -8.65
C VAL A 13 -19.00 -18.43 -8.75
N LYS A 14 -19.82 -18.86 -9.70
CA LYS A 14 -20.14 -20.27 -9.93
C LYS A 14 -18.89 -21.09 -10.22
N SER A 15 -17.99 -20.61 -11.08
CA SER A 15 -16.75 -21.31 -11.40
C SER A 15 -15.88 -21.55 -10.16
N ARG A 16 -15.74 -20.53 -9.29
CA ARG A 16 -14.92 -20.60 -8.08
C ARG A 16 -15.52 -21.51 -7.01
N VAL A 17 -16.84 -21.44 -6.81
CA VAL A 17 -17.56 -22.31 -5.87
C VAL A 17 -17.57 -23.75 -6.35
N ASN A 18 -17.86 -24.00 -7.63
CA ASN A 18 -17.86 -25.36 -8.20
C ASN A 18 -16.47 -26.01 -8.17
N ALA A 19 -15.40 -25.22 -8.22
CA ALA A 19 -14.03 -25.69 -8.05
C ALA A 19 -13.66 -25.95 -6.57
N GLY A 20 -14.59 -25.72 -5.63
CA GLY A 20 -14.36 -25.91 -4.19
C GLY A 20 -13.48 -24.84 -3.55
N MET A 21 -13.17 -23.73 -4.23
CA MET A 21 -12.36 -22.65 -3.65
C MET A 21 -13.10 -21.87 -2.57
N TYR A 22 -14.44 -21.88 -2.61
CA TYR A 22 -15.30 -21.24 -1.62
C TYR A 22 -16.51 -22.14 -1.36
N GLU A 23 -16.95 -22.18 -0.11
CA GLU A 23 -18.13 -22.95 0.32
C GLU A 23 -19.43 -22.41 -0.29
N SER A 24 -19.51 -21.09 -0.48
CA SER A 24 -20.69 -20.44 -1.05
C SER A 24 -20.35 -19.14 -1.78
N ALA A 25 -21.31 -18.65 -2.56
CA ALA A 25 -21.24 -17.33 -3.17
C ALA A 25 -21.11 -16.22 -2.13
N ALA A 26 -21.81 -16.33 -0.99
CA ALA A 26 -21.76 -15.35 0.09
C ALA A 26 -20.34 -15.26 0.67
N THR A 27 -19.71 -16.40 0.97
CA THR A 27 -18.34 -16.45 1.48
C THR A 27 -17.34 -15.83 0.51
N MET A 28 -17.52 -16.05 -0.79
CA MET A 28 -16.66 -15.43 -1.82
C MET A 28 -16.86 -13.91 -1.87
N ILE A 29 -18.10 -13.43 -1.81
CA ILE A 29 -18.41 -12.00 -1.83
C ILE A 29 -17.86 -11.31 -0.58
N ASP A 30 -18.05 -11.90 0.60
CA ASP A 30 -17.48 -11.36 1.85
C ASP A 30 -15.96 -11.24 1.74
N LYS A 31 -15.29 -12.28 1.25
CA LYS A 31 -13.84 -12.25 1.08
C LYS A 31 -13.39 -11.21 0.05
N ALA A 32 -14.13 -11.05 -1.05
CA ALA A 32 -13.84 -10.04 -2.07
C ALA A 32 -13.97 -8.61 -1.50
N LEU A 33 -14.98 -8.37 -0.66
CA LEU A 33 -15.19 -7.09 0.02
C LEU A 33 -14.08 -6.81 1.05
N THR A 34 -13.66 -7.81 1.83
CA THR A 34 -12.52 -7.65 2.75
C THR A 34 -11.25 -7.25 1.99
N ILE A 35 -10.95 -7.89 0.86
CA ILE A 35 -9.78 -7.55 0.05
C ILE A 35 -9.88 -6.13 -0.54
N LEU A 36 -11.09 -5.73 -0.94
CA LEU A 36 -11.35 -4.38 -1.42
C LEU A 36 -11.06 -3.35 -0.33
N GLU A 37 -11.62 -3.53 0.86
CA GLU A 37 -11.43 -2.66 2.02
C GLU A 37 -9.95 -2.55 2.40
N GLU A 38 -9.24 -3.67 2.53
CA GLU A 38 -7.80 -3.69 2.81
C GLU A 38 -6.99 -2.92 1.75
N THR A 39 -7.39 -3.03 0.48
CA THR A 39 -6.74 -2.32 -0.63
C THR A 39 -7.01 -0.82 -0.59
N GLU A 40 -8.24 -0.41 -0.30
CA GLU A 40 -8.62 1.00 -0.16
C GLU A 40 -7.92 1.65 1.03
N ASP A 41 -7.87 0.97 2.18
CA ASP A 41 -7.14 1.42 3.36
C ASP A 41 -5.65 1.58 3.10
N ARG A 42 -5.03 0.62 2.40
CA ARG A 42 -3.62 0.72 2.01
C ARG A 42 -3.40 1.93 1.11
N ARG A 43 -4.24 2.12 0.08
CA ARG A 43 -4.15 3.27 -0.83
C ARG A 43 -4.34 4.61 -0.10
N ALA A 44 -5.25 4.66 0.87
CA ALA A 44 -5.47 5.84 1.68
C ALA A 44 -4.24 6.19 2.52
N ARG A 45 -3.61 5.20 3.17
CA ARG A 45 -2.36 5.39 3.92
C ARG A 45 -1.21 5.85 3.02
N GLU A 46 -1.05 5.22 1.86
CA GLU A 46 -0.03 5.61 0.86
C GLU A 46 -0.23 7.04 0.37
N ARG A 47 -1.48 7.44 0.11
CA ARG A 47 -1.81 8.82 -0.27
C ARG A 47 -1.42 9.81 0.82
N VAL A 48 -1.77 9.54 2.08
CA VAL A 48 -1.43 10.43 3.21
C VAL A 48 0.09 10.54 3.36
N PHE A 49 0.82 9.42 3.27
CA PHE A 49 2.29 9.44 3.27
C PHE A 49 2.84 10.29 2.13
N PHE A 50 2.34 10.09 0.91
CA PHE A 50 2.81 10.82 -0.27
C PHE A 50 2.55 12.33 -0.16
N GLU A 51 1.35 12.71 0.29
CA GLU A 51 0.98 14.12 0.50
C GLU A 51 1.83 14.78 1.59
N ARG A 52 2.21 14.03 2.64
CA ARG A 52 2.99 14.58 3.76
C ARG A 52 4.50 14.62 3.48
N GLU A 53 5.07 13.58 2.88
CA GLU A 53 6.53 13.43 2.75
C GLU A 53 7.02 13.77 1.34
N VAL A 54 6.32 13.29 0.31
CA VAL A 54 6.82 13.35 -1.07
C VAL A 54 6.45 14.67 -1.74
N ARG A 55 5.21 15.15 -1.56
CA ARG A 55 4.76 16.42 -2.14
C ARG A 55 5.67 17.59 -1.75
N PRO A 56 5.99 17.82 -0.46
CA PRO A 56 6.83 18.95 -0.09
C PRO A 56 8.27 18.82 -0.60
N ALA A 57 8.81 17.59 -0.65
CA ALA A 57 10.14 17.33 -1.18
C ALA A 57 10.21 17.63 -2.68
N LEU A 58 9.18 17.26 -3.45
CA LEU A 58 9.07 17.61 -4.86
C LEU A 58 8.92 19.13 -5.06
N ASP A 59 8.07 19.78 -4.26
CA ASP A 59 7.90 21.23 -4.35
C ASP A 59 9.22 21.97 -4.02
N ALA A 60 10.03 21.47 -3.08
CA ALA A 60 11.35 22.01 -2.78
C ALA A 60 12.32 21.82 -3.95
N LEU A 61 12.29 20.65 -4.60
CA LEU A 61 13.09 20.39 -5.78
C LEU A 61 12.71 21.32 -6.94
N ASP A 62 11.42 21.55 -7.17
CA ASP A 62 10.91 22.48 -8.20
C ASP A 62 11.33 23.93 -7.93
N ARG A 63 11.50 24.32 -6.66
CA ARG A 63 12.09 25.62 -6.26
C ARG A 63 13.62 25.68 -6.37
N GLY A 64 14.27 24.57 -6.75
CA GLY A 64 15.72 24.48 -6.83
C GLY A 64 16.42 24.30 -5.49
N GLU A 65 15.70 23.93 -4.43
CA GLU A 65 16.25 23.65 -3.09
C GLU A 65 16.85 22.24 -2.97
N GLY A 66 16.88 21.49 -4.09
CA GLY A 66 17.53 20.18 -4.16
C GLY A 66 19.03 20.29 -3.93
N LYS A 67 19.58 19.34 -3.16
CA LYS A 67 21.03 19.21 -2.94
C LYS A 67 21.59 18.08 -3.80
N PRO A 68 22.86 18.17 -4.26
CA PRO A 68 23.54 17.04 -4.87
C PRO A 68 23.52 15.82 -3.94
N LEU A 69 23.36 14.64 -4.52
CA LEU A 69 23.40 13.39 -3.76
C LEU A 69 24.86 13.03 -3.44
N ASP A 70 25.21 13.02 -2.15
CA ASP A 70 26.49 12.55 -1.63
C ASP A 70 26.25 11.32 -0.74
N MET A 71 26.64 10.15 -1.24
CA MET A 71 26.42 8.89 -0.53
C MET A 71 27.35 8.72 0.67
N ASP A 72 28.56 9.28 0.62
CA ASP A 72 29.55 9.15 1.68
C ASP A 72 29.12 9.98 2.90
N GLU A 73 28.60 11.20 2.66
CA GLU A 73 28.03 12.04 3.71
C GLU A 73 26.80 11.38 4.38
N ILE A 74 25.92 10.78 3.58
CA ILE A 74 24.72 10.08 4.08
C ILE A 74 25.10 8.89 4.97
N ILE A 75 26.08 8.08 4.54
CA ILE A 75 26.54 6.91 5.30
C ILE A 75 27.22 7.35 6.60
N ALA A 76 28.07 8.39 6.54
CA ALA A 76 28.74 8.91 7.73
C ALA A 76 27.74 9.42 8.77
N GLU A 77 26.69 10.13 8.34
CA GLU A 77 25.62 10.59 9.21
C GLU A 77 24.78 9.44 9.79
N ALA A 78 24.46 8.41 8.99
CA ALA A 78 23.74 7.24 9.47
C ALA A 78 24.52 6.50 10.56
N ASN A 79 25.85 6.32 10.39
CA ASN A 79 26.72 5.69 11.38
C ASN A 79 26.78 6.50 12.68
N ARG A 80 26.94 7.84 12.60
CA ARG A 80 26.91 8.71 13.79
C ARG A 80 25.62 8.52 14.60
N ARG A 81 24.46 8.47 13.93
CA ARG A 81 23.16 8.26 14.59
C ARG A 81 23.00 6.89 15.23
N LEU A 82 23.66 5.85 14.69
CA LEU A 82 23.65 4.51 15.28
C LEU A 82 24.52 4.47 16.55
N ASP A 83 25.68 5.11 16.52
CA ASP A 83 26.58 5.23 17.66
C ASP A 83 25.92 6.00 18.82
N GLU A 84 25.23 7.11 18.53
CA GLU A 84 24.50 7.91 19.51
C GLU A 84 23.33 7.16 20.17
N ARG A 85 22.73 6.19 19.47
CA ARG A 85 21.63 5.37 19.99
C ARG A 85 22.11 4.17 20.80
N GLY A 86 23.43 3.95 20.91
CA GLY A 86 24.01 2.83 21.63
C GLY A 86 23.68 1.47 21.00
N VAL A 87 23.38 1.45 19.69
CA VAL A 87 23.11 0.23 18.90
C VAL A 87 24.32 -0.12 18.02
N GLY A 88 25.52 0.29 18.47
CA GLY A 88 26.79 -0.17 17.89
C GLY A 88 27.14 -1.55 18.46
N TYR A 89 27.60 -2.46 17.60
CA TYR A 89 28.05 -3.82 17.95
C TYR A 89 29.17 -3.84 18.98
#